data_AF-A0A0W8G9L5-F1
#
_entry.id   AF-A0A0W8G9L5-F1
#
_cell.length_a   1.000
_cell.length_b   1.000
_cell.length_c   1.000
_cell.angle_alpha   90.00
_cell.angle_beta   90.00
_cell.angle_gamma   90.00
#
_symmetry.space_group_name_H-M   'P 1'
#
loop_
_entity.id
_entity.type
_entity.pdbx_description
1 polymer ?
#
loop_
_entity_poly.entity_id
_entity_poly.type
_entity_poly.pdbx_seq_one_letter_code
_entity_poly.pdbx_strand_id
1 'polypeptide(L)'
;MAVLAFLPSGSARPHACGAAGCCRPVRAALPVCPGPRRRAGNGIGKLFSGGISMNTKRNGLMRLALGVLAAWLVVGATLGWTSPARAQGSKPVVRLETSKGNIVIELDTEKAPVTAENFLTYVKEGFYDGLVFHRVINGFMIQGGGMDESMKEKKTHDPIKNEADNGLKNDAYTLAMARTSDPDSATAQFFINVADNDFLNHKGKTPQGWGYAVFGKVVEGKEVVDAIKGVPTMTKGFHENVPVMPVKIVKAVVVEQ
;
A
#
# COMPACT_ATOMS: atom_id res chain seq x y z
N MET A 1 8.58 5.66 75.68
CA MET A 1 7.47 6.64 75.81
C MET A 1 6.75 6.64 74.46
N ALA A 2 5.71 5.83 74.22
CA ALA A 2 4.33 5.97 74.73
C ALA A 2 3.86 7.43 74.56
N VAL A 3 2.84 7.75 73.76
CA VAL A 3 1.39 7.53 74.01
C VAL A 3 0.68 7.81 72.65
N LEU A 4 -0.05 6.87 72.02
CA LEU A 4 -1.52 6.65 72.09
C LEU A 4 -2.32 7.99 71.98
N ALA A 5 -3.41 8.18 71.24
CA ALA A 5 -4.57 7.33 71.06
C ALA A 5 -5.66 8.07 70.22
N PHE A 6 -6.67 7.30 69.78
CA PHE A 6 -8.10 7.67 69.62
C PHE A 6 -8.65 8.26 68.29
N LEU A 7 -9.13 7.32 67.45
CA LEU A 7 -10.48 7.28 66.81
C LEU A 7 -11.62 7.52 67.85
N PRO A 8 -12.91 7.83 67.52
CA PRO A 8 -13.74 7.00 66.62
C PRO A 8 -15.04 7.59 65.98
N SER A 9 -15.67 6.73 65.14
CA SER A 9 -17.12 6.40 65.07
C SER A 9 -18.14 7.21 64.23
N GLY A 10 -19.01 6.45 63.54
CA GLY A 10 -20.38 6.79 63.12
C GLY A 10 -20.66 6.59 61.62
N SER A 11 -21.04 5.41 61.11
CA SER A 11 -22.41 4.82 61.02
C SER A 11 -23.41 5.72 60.25
N ALA A 12 -24.38 5.28 59.43
CA ALA A 12 -24.84 4.03 58.83
C ALA A 12 -25.88 4.42 57.72
N ARG A 13 -25.93 3.64 56.61
CA ARG A 13 -27.09 3.09 55.78
C ARG A 13 -28.48 3.82 55.73
N PRO A 14 -29.47 3.46 54.85
CA PRO A 14 -29.53 2.58 53.63
C PRO A 14 -30.50 3.03 52.46
N HIS A 15 -30.63 2.16 51.43
CA HIS A 15 -31.78 1.82 50.54
C HIS A 15 -32.38 2.78 49.48
N ALA A 16 -32.38 2.33 48.21
CA ALA A 16 -33.54 2.01 47.32
C ALA A 16 -32.99 1.73 45.89
N CYS A 17 -33.09 0.56 45.25
CA CYS A 17 -34.21 -0.29 44.79
C CYS A 17 -35.05 0.31 43.64
N GLY A 18 -35.13 -0.42 42.51
CA GLY A 18 -35.92 -0.16 41.30
C GLY A 18 -35.24 -0.79 40.06
N ALA A 19 -35.30 -2.10 39.83
CA ALA A 19 -36.41 -2.94 39.34
C ALA A 19 -36.53 -2.98 37.80
N ALA A 20 -36.69 -4.22 37.29
CA ALA A 20 -37.00 -4.67 35.93
C ALA A 20 -35.83 -4.66 34.91
N GLY A 21 -35.51 -5.72 34.17
CA GLY A 21 -36.16 -7.02 33.99
C GLY A 21 -35.71 -7.65 32.67
N CYS A 22 -35.22 -8.89 32.75
CA CYS A 22 -35.40 -10.00 31.78
C CYS A 22 -34.80 -9.97 30.35
N CYS A 23 -33.95 -10.97 30.13
CA CYS A 23 -33.97 -11.96 29.03
C CYS A 23 -33.64 -11.56 27.57
N ARG A 24 -32.44 -11.97 27.13
CA ARG A 24 -32.13 -12.50 25.79
C ARG A 24 -32.90 -13.81 25.52
N PRO A 25 -32.83 -14.45 24.32
CA PRO A 25 -32.52 -14.01 22.95
C PRO A 25 -33.61 -14.47 21.92
N VAL A 26 -33.47 -14.19 20.61
CA VAL A 26 -33.75 -15.11 19.47
C VAL A 26 -33.60 -14.37 18.12
N ARG A 27 -33.04 -15.11 17.15
CA ARG A 27 -32.82 -14.88 15.71
C ARG A 27 -33.99 -14.25 14.93
N ALA A 28 -33.66 -13.53 13.85
CA ALA A 28 -34.13 -13.74 12.45
C ALA A 28 -33.99 -12.41 11.67
N ALA A 29 -33.14 -12.36 10.64
CA ALA A 29 -33.50 -12.51 9.21
C ALA A 29 -33.83 -11.17 8.52
N LEU A 30 -33.05 -10.89 7.48
CA LEU A 30 -33.15 -9.79 6.52
C LEU A 30 -34.53 -9.75 5.82
N PRO A 31 -34.96 -8.58 5.32
CA PRO A 31 -35.82 -8.53 4.15
C PRO A 31 -35.14 -7.84 2.96
N VAL A 32 -34.96 -8.62 1.90
CA VAL A 32 -34.66 -8.20 0.54
C VAL A 32 -35.95 -7.66 -0.10
N CYS A 33 -35.89 -6.46 -0.69
CA CYS A 33 -37.00 -5.88 -1.46
C CYS A 33 -37.20 -6.63 -2.81
N PRO A 34 -38.43 -7.02 -3.17
CA PRO A 34 -38.72 -7.58 -4.49
C PRO A 34 -39.10 -6.51 -5.51
N GLY A 35 -38.40 -6.49 -6.66
CA GLY A 35 -38.81 -5.75 -7.86
C GLY A 35 -39.83 -6.55 -8.71
N PRO A 36 -40.67 -5.87 -9.51
CA PRO A 36 -41.84 -6.47 -10.14
C PRO A 36 -41.54 -7.26 -11.42
N ARG A 37 -42.26 -8.38 -11.56
CA ARG A 37 -42.33 -9.26 -12.74
C ARG A 37 -42.97 -8.54 -13.94
N ARG A 38 -42.46 -8.79 -15.14
CA ARG A 38 -43.24 -8.74 -16.39
C ARG A 38 -43.25 -10.13 -17.05
N ARG A 39 -44.41 -10.48 -17.59
CA ARG A 39 -44.81 -11.76 -18.18
C ARG A 39 -45.21 -11.54 -19.64
N ALA A 40 -45.21 -12.64 -20.40
CA ALA A 40 -45.77 -12.88 -21.74
C ALA A 40 -44.85 -12.49 -22.91
N GLY A 41 -44.71 -13.29 -23.97
CA GLY A 41 -45.39 -14.53 -24.37
C GLY A 41 -44.90 -14.95 -25.78
N ASN A 42 -45.43 -16.09 -26.26
CA ASN A 42 -45.24 -16.75 -27.57
C ASN A 42 -43.91 -17.50 -27.73
N GLY A 43 -43.84 -18.78 -28.11
CA GLY A 43 -44.82 -19.65 -28.74
C GLY A 43 -44.18 -20.30 -29.97
N ILE A 44 -44.31 -21.64 -30.06
CA ILE A 44 -44.41 -22.50 -31.25
C ILE A 44 -43.23 -22.67 -32.24
N GLY A 45 -42.93 -23.96 -32.53
CA GLY A 45 -42.39 -24.44 -33.81
C GLY A 45 -41.03 -25.15 -33.73
N LYS A 46 -40.99 -26.45 -33.42
CA LYS A 46 -40.90 -27.59 -34.37
C LYS A 46 -39.57 -27.72 -35.15
N LEU A 47 -38.95 -28.89 -34.95
CA LEU A 47 -38.28 -29.79 -35.90
C LEU A 47 -37.48 -29.14 -37.04
N PHE A 48 -36.22 -29.54 -37.23
CA PHE A 48 -35.86 -30.43 -38.35
C PHE A 48 -34.44 -30.98 -38.15
N SER A 49 -34.36 -32.31 -38.26
CA SER A 49 -33.14 -33.09 -38.46
C SER A 49 -32.62 -32.85 -39.87
N GLY A 50 -31.30 -32.80 -40.04
CA GLY A 50 -30.68 -32.63 -41.36
C GLY A 50 -29.17 -32.74 -41.29
N GLY A 51 -28.65 -33.97 -41.28
CA GLY A 51 -27.24 -34.25 -41.52
C GLY A 51 -26.87 -33.88 -42.95
N ILE A 52 -25.74 -33.20 -43.13
CA ILE A 52 -25.14 -32.97 -44.44
C ILE A 52 -23.90 -33.82 -44.56
N SER A 53 -24.04 -34.77 -45.48
CA SER A 53 -23.08 -35.74 -45.98
C SER A 53 -21.87 -35.06 -46.64
N MET A 54 -20.66 -35.43 -46.23
CA MET A 54 -19.43 -35.14 -46.97
C MET A 54 -19.36 -36.06 -48.19
N ASN A 55 -19.34 -35.49 -49.39
CA ASN A 55 -19.12 -36.22 -50.63
C ASN A 55 -17.80 -35.78 -51.28
N THR A 56 -16.83 -36.68 -51.26
CA THR A 56 -15.53 -36.56 -51.91
C THR A 56 -15.70 -36.99 -53.38
N LYS A 57 -15.62 -36.04 -54.33
CA LYS A 57 -15.44 -36.36 -55.75
C LYS A 57 -14.23 -35.66 -56.36
N ARG A 58 -13.26 -36.54 -56.59
CA ARG A 58 -12.12 -36.56 -57.51
C ARG A 58 -12.39 -35.94 -58.90
N ASN A 59 -11.32 -35.39 -59.48
CA ASN A 59 -10.93 -35.23 -60.90
C ASN A 59 -10.46 -33.77 -61.12
N GLY A 60 -9.25 -33.43 -61.55
CA GLY A 60 -8.35 -34.05 -62.52
C GLY A 60 -8.10 -33.00 -63.62
N LEU A 61 -6.82 -32.75 -63.96
CA LEU A 61 -6.31 -31.79 -64.97
C LEU A 61 -6.25 -30.29 -64.59
N MET A 62 -5.07 -29.84 -64.18
CA MET A 62 -4.32 -28.83 -64.97
C MET A 62 -2.87 -28.77 -64.48
N ARG A 63 -1.99 -29.39 -65.26
CA ARG A 63 -0.55 -29.13 -65.29
C ARG A 63 -0.32 -27.76 -65.95
N LEU A 64 0.83 -27.15 -65.64
CA LEU A 64 1.40 -25.90 -66.20
C LEU A 64 1.08 -24.61 -65.40
N ALA A 65 1.91 -24.37 -64.38
CA ALA A 65 2.53 -23.06 -64.13
C ALA A 65 3.54 -23.19 -62.96
N LEU A 66 4.55 -24.05 -63.13
CA LEU A 66 5.78 -23.95 -62.34
C LEU A 66 6.64 -22.86 -62.99
N GLY A 67 7.01 -21.84 -62.20
CA GLY A 67 7.99 -20.84 -62.58
C GLY A 67 7.41 -19.44 -62.66
N VAL A 68 7.56 -18.68 -61.56
CA VAL A 68 7.81 -17.21 -61.46
C VAL A 68 7.46 -16.69 -60.05
N LEU A 69 6.72 -17.43 -59.21
CA LEU A 69 6.37 -17.00 -57.84
C LEU A 69 7.45 -17.26 -56.76
N ALA A 70 8.73 -17.44 -57.14
CA ALA A 70 9.84 -17.64 -56.20
C ALA A 70 10.76 -16.42 -56.03
N ALA A 71 10.44 -15.29 -56.66
CA ALA A 71 11.29 -14.08 -56.63
C ALA A 71 10.73 -12.91 -55.78
N TRP A 72 9.61 -13.11 -55.07
CA TRP A 72 9.04 -12.10 -54.14
C TRP A 72 9.17 -12.52 -52.66
N LEU A 73 10.10 -13.42 -52.34
CA LEU A 73 10.32 -13.96 -51.00
C LEU A 73 11.71 -13.66 -50.40
N VAL A 74 12.44 -12.67 -50.93
CA VAL A 74 13.79 -12.34 -50.45
C VAL A 74 14.02 -10.84 -50.17
N VAL A 75 13.08 -9.93 -50.47
CA VAL A 75 13.30 -8.47 -50.29
C VAL A 75 12.58 -7.86 -49.08
N GLY A 76 11.77 -8.63 -48.35
CA GLY A 76 10.93 -8.11 -47.24
C GLY A 76 11.46 -8.29 -45.82
N ALA A 77 12.71 -8.72 -45.62
CA ALA A 77 13.18 -9.21 -44.31
C ALA A 77 14.33 -8.38 -43.68
N THR A 78 14.51 -7.12 -44.05
CA THR A 78 15.54 -6.24 -43.46
C THR A 78 15.03 -4.91 -42.92
N LEU A 79 13.71 -4.71 -42.82
CA LEU A 79 13.18 -3.64 -41.97
C LEU A 79 13.35 -4.08 -40.51
N GLY A 80 14.55 -3.85 -40.01
CA GLY A 80 14.94 -4.05 -38.63
C GLY A 80 13.90 -3.41 -37.73
N TRP A 81 13.33 -4.24 -36.86
CA TRP A 81 12.55 -3.80 -35.73
C TRP A 81 13.51 -3.00 -34.82
N THR A 82 13.61 -1.70 -35.04
CA THR A 82 14.22 -0.81 -34.06
C THR A 82 13.23 -0.75 -32.90
N SER A 83 13.39 -1.66 -31.93
CA SER A 83 12.78 -1.48 -30.62
C SER A 83 13.19 -0.10 -30.11
N PRO A 84 12.25 0.79 -29.75
CA PRO A 84 12.64 1.98 -29.02
C PRO A 84 13.33 1.48 -27.75
N ALA A 85 14.62 1.79 -27.62
CA ALA A 85 15.31 1.64 -26.36
C ALA A 85 14.50 2.46 -25.35
N ARG A 86 13.78 1.78 -24.46
CA ARG A 86 13.09 2.40 -23.35
C ARG A 86 14.18 3.17 -22.62
N ALA A 87 14.12 4.50 -22.64
CA ALA A 87 15.06 5.34 -21.93
C ALA A 87 15.14 4.79 -20.50
N GLN A 88 16.33 4.33 -20.10
CA GLN A 88 16.59 4.06 -18.69
C GLN A 88 16.60 5.43 -18.03
N GLY A 89 15.43 5.84 -17.54
CA GLY A 89 15.31 7.01 -16.69
C GLY A 89 16.12 6.74 -15.44
N SER A 90 17.01 7.66 -15.10
CA SER A 90 17.65 7.70 -13.78
C SER A 90 16.56 7.61 -12.72
N LYS A 91 16.70 6.66 -11.79
CA LYS A 91 15.77 6.52 -10.67
C LYS A 91 15.74 7.82 -9.88
N PRO A 92 14.56 8.41 -9.58
CA PRO A 92 14.50 9.65 -8.82
C PRO A 92 15.14 9.46 -7.45
N VAL A 93 15.99 10.41 -7.07
CA VAL A 93 16.63 10.44 -5.76
C VAL A 93 16.03 11.57 -4.94
N VAL A 94 15.76 11.30 -3.66
CA VAL A 94 15.25 12.27 -2.70
C VAL A 94 16.20 12.36 -1.53
N ARG A 95 16.60 13.59 -1.18
CA ARG A 95 17.40 13.88 0.01
C ARG A 95 16.49 14.45 1.09
N LEU A 96 16.41 13.75 2.21
CA LEU A 96 15.76 14.19 3.43
C LEU A 96 16.82 14.80 4.35
N GLU A 97 16.76 16.11 4.53
CA GLU A 97 17.54 16.83 5.52
C GLU A 97 16.82 16.70 6.86
N THR A 98 17.43 16.01 7.83
CA THR A 98 16.86 15.84 9.16
C THR A 98 17.70 16.56 10.21
N SER A 99 17.12 16.82 11.38
CA SER A 99 17.83 17.34 12.55
C SER A 99 19.02 16.49 13.02
N LYS A 100 19.15 15.24 12.54
CA LYS A 100 20.24 14.31 12.87
C LYS A 100 21.25 14.12 11.74
N GLY A 101 20.98 14.66 10.54
CA GLY A 101 21.80 14.46 9.35
C GLY A 101 20.96 14.24 8.10
N ASN A 102 21.63 14.01 6.97
CA ASN A 102 20.99 13.80 5.68
C ASN A 102 20.76 12.31 5.41
N ILE A 103 19.61 11.98 4.83
CA ILE A 103 19.28 10.64 4.35
C ILE A 103 18.97 10.76 2.86
N VAL A 104 19.67 9.99 2.02
CA VAL A 104 19.45 9.97 0.56
C VAL A 104 18.74 8.68 0.20
N ILE A 105 17.63 8.81 -0.52
CA ILE A 105 16.72 7.73 -0.87
C ILE A 105 16.62 7.64 -2.39
N GLU A 106 16.83 6.44 -2.92
CA GLU A 106 16.55 6.11 -4.32
C GLU A 106 15.16 5.48 -4.42
N LEU A 107 14.30 6.02 -5.28
CA LEU A 107 12.93 5.54 -5.50
C LEU A 107 12.87 4.56 -6.67
N ASP A 108 12.07 3.50 -6.54
CA ASP A 108 11.86 2.50 -7.57
C ASP A 108 10.56 2.78 -8.36
N THR A 109 10.64 3.72 -9.30
CA THR A 109 9.50 4.09 -10.19
C THR A 109 9.11 2.98 -11.17
N GLU A 110 9.93 1.96 -11.36
CA GLU A 110 9.62 0.83 -12.25
C GLU A 110 8.71 -0.17 -11.57
N LYS A 111 8.97 -0.46 -10.28
CA LYS A 111 8.22 -1.43 -9.49
C LYS A 111 7.07 -0.81 -8.70
N ALA A 112 7.18 0.45 -8.32
CA ALA A 112 6.16 1.17 -7.54
C ALA A 112 5.85 2.55 -8.13
N PRO A 113 5.34 2.62 -9.38
CA PRO A 113 5.13 3.90 -10.07
C PRO A 113 4.14 4.81 -9.34
N VAL A 114 2.99 4.28 -8.88
CA VAL A 114 1.96 5.11 -8.21
C VAL A 114 2.48 5.62 -6.88
N THR A 115 3.17 4.75 -6.13
CA THR A 115 3.70 5.08 -4.81
C THR A 115 4.84 6.09 -4.89
N ALA A 116 5.77 5.89 -5.83
CA ALA A 116 6.88 6.80 -6.04
C ALA A 116 6.40 8.18 -6.54
N GLU A 117 5.42 8.22 -7.44
CA GLU A 117 4.84 9.48 -7.93
C GLU A 117 4.12 10.25 -6.80
N ASN A 118 3.34 9.57 -5.97
CA ASN A 118 2.71 10.14 -4.79
C ASN A 118 3.74 10.73 -3.83
N PHE A 119 4.79 9.97 -3.50
CA PHE A 119 5.86 10.45 -2.61
C PHE A 119 6.58 11.67 -3.21
N LEU A 120 6.93 11.62 -4.50
CA LEU A 120 7.58 12.76 -5.19
C LEU A 120 6.69 14.00 -5.22
N THR A 121 5.37 13.83 -5.32
CA THR A 121 4.41 14.95 -5.29
C THR A 121 4.47 15.66 -3.94
N TYR A 122 4.41 14.92 -2.82
CA TYR A 122 4.57 15.49 -1.49
C TYR A 122 5.93 16.16 -1.27
N VAL A 123 7.02 15.59 -1.82
CA VAL A 123 8.36 16.22 -1.75
C VAL A 123 8.38 17.54 -2.52
N LYS A 124 7.86 17.57 -3.75
CA LYS A 124 7.83 18.79 -4.59
C LYS A 124 6.98 19.89 -4.00
N GLU A 125 5.92 19.55 -3.28
CA GLU A 125 5.05 20.49 -2.57
C GLU A 125 5.65 21.00 -1.24
N GLY A 126 6.81 20.47 -0.80
CA GLY A 126 7.37 20.79 0.51
C GLY A 126 6.51 20.27 1.67
N PHE A 127 5.72 19.20 1.44
CA PHE A 127 4.81 18.68 2.44
C PHE A 127 5.52 18.18 3.69
N TYR A 128 6.69 17.54 3.49
CA TYR A 128 7.47 16.93 4.57
C TYR A 128 8.26 17.92 5.41
N ASP A 129 8.37 19.18 4.97
CA ASP A 129 9.15 20.21 5.65
C ASP A 129 8.50 20.56 7.00
N GLY A 130 9.27 20.42 8.07
CA GLY A 130 8.82 20.63 9.46
C GLY A 130 8.05 19.45 10.08
N LEU A 131 7.88 18.34 9.36
CA LEU A 131 7.27 17.13 9.93
C LEU A 131 8.28 16.33 10.77
N VAL A 132 7.77 15.44 11.61
CA VAL A 132 8.60 14.64 12.52
C VAL A 132 8.49 13.15 12.25
N PHE A 133 9.54 12.42 12.64
CA PHE A 133 9.44 10.99 12.90
C PHE A 133 8.69 10.81 14.22
N HIS A 134 7.38 10.57 14.12
CA HIS A 134 6.48 10.50 15.27
C HIS A 134 6.49 9.12 15.94
N ARG A 135 7.09 8.11 15.31
CA ARG A 135 7.19 6.75 15.87
C ARG A 135 8.53 6.12 15.49
N VAL A 136 9.29 5.69 16.49
CA VAL A 136 10.63 5.10 16.33
C VAL A 136 10.71 3.83 17.17
N ILE A 137 10.95 2.68 16.53
CA ILE A 137 11.09 1.40 17.24
C ILE A 137 12.42 0.76 16.83
N ASN A 138 13.32 0.65 17.80
CA ASN A 138 14.63 0.04 17.56
C ASN A 138 14.46 -1.44 17.15
N GLY A 139 15.20 -1.86 16.12
CA GLY A 139 15.11 -3.20 15.54
C GLY A 139 13.86 -3.45 14.70
N PHE A 140 13.03 -2.44 14.44
CA PHE A 140 11.85 -2.58 13.60
C PHE A 140 11.81 -1.52 12.48
N MET A 141 11.36 -0.30 12.78
CA MET A 141 11.26 0.77 11.79
C MET A 141 11.21 2.17 12.43
N ILE A 142 11.44 3.19 11.59
CA ILE A 142 11.19 4.60 11.91
C ILE A 142 10.11 5.15 10.98
N GLN A 143 9.03 5.67 11.52
CA GLN A 143 7.86 6.15 10.79
C GLN A 143 7.71 7.66 10.93
N GLY A 144 7.43 8.34 9.81
CA GLY A 144 7.38 9.80 9.73
C GLY A 144 6.49 10.31 8.59
N GLY A 145 6.53 11.61 8.37
CA GLY A 145 5.87 12.25 7.22
C GLY A 145 4.35 12.43 7.34
N GLY A 146 3.78 12.39 8.56
CA GLY A 146 2.35 12.61 8.78
C GLY A 146 1.98 13.64 9.84
N MET A 147 2.87 13.91 10.80
CA MET A 147 2.58 14.73 11.98
C MET A 147 3.63 15.81 12.17
N ASP A 148 3.19 16.93 12.74
CA ASP A 148 4.07 18.00 13.23
C ASP A 148 4.58 17.71 14.65
N GLU A 149 5.38 18.62 15.20
CA GLU A 149 5.94 18.51 16.56
C GLU A 149 4.87 18.47 17.67
N SER A 150 3.72 19.06 17.39
CA SER A 150 2.55 19.04 18.26
C SER A 150 1.76 17.73 18.16
N MET A 151 2.24 16.76 17.37
CA MET A 151 1.57 15.49 17.07
C MET A 151 0.23 15.67 16.35
N LYS A 152 0.08 16.77 15.61
CA LYS A 152 -1.11 17.02 14.81
C LYS A 152 -0.88 16.49 13.41
N GLU A 153 -1.82 15.68 12.93
CA GLU A 153 -1.80 15.18 11.55
C GLU A 153 -1.99 16.33 10.56
N LYS A 154 -1.12 16.35 9.54
CA LYS A 154 -1.23 17.30 8.43
C LYS A 154 -2.21 16.75 7.39
N LYS A 155 -3.04 17.60 6.82
CA LYS A 155 -4.02 17.21 5.80
C LYS A 155 -3.31 16.65 4.57
N THR A 156 -3.62 15.42 4.19
CA THR A 156 -3.03 14.72 3.04
C THR A 156 -3.92 14.81 1.80
N HIS A 157 -3.38 14.38 0.65
CA HIS A 157 -4.14 14.05 -0.55
C HIS A 157 -4.94 12.75 -0.36
N ASP A 158 -5.70 12.39 -1.40
CA ASP A 158 -6.48 11.16 -1.45
C ASP A 158 -5.57 9.91 -1.33
N PRO A 159 -6.08 8.81 -0.75
CA PRO A 159 -5.31 7.58 -0.63
C PRO A 159 -4.93 6.95 -1.97
N ILE A 160 -3.78 6.27 -1.97
CA ILE A 160 -3.26 5.55 -3.14
C ILE A 160 -3.51 4.04 -3.05
N LYS A 161 -3.61 3.42 -4.22
CA LYS A 161 -3.67 1.96 -4.35
C LYS A 161 -2.36 1.33 -3.87
N ASN A 162 -2.48 0.21 -3.18
CA ASN A 162 -1.34 -0.47 -2.60
C ASN A 162 -0.63 -1.38 -3.60
N GLU A 163 0.63 -1.05 -3.88
CA GLU A 163 1.52 -1.75 -4.82
C GLU A 163 2.45 -2.77 -4.14
N ALA A 164 2.08 -3.32 -2.97
CA ALA A 164 2.90 -4.31 -2.27
C ALA A 164 3.10 -5.64 -3.04
N ASP A 165 2.32 -5.91 -4.09
CA ASP A 165 2.49 -7.07 -4.97
C ASP A 165 3.60 -6.89 -6.03
N ASN A 166 4.42 -5.85 -5.92
CA ASN A 166 5.55 -5.55 -6.80
C ASN A 166 6.80 -6.43 -6.60
N GLY A 167 6.79 -7.33 -5.61
CA GLY A 167 7.89 -8.25 -5.30
C GLY A 167 9.07 -7.63 -4.55
N LEU A 168 8.99 -6.36 -4.14
CA LEU A 168 9.94 -5.75 -3.22
C LEU A 168 9.64 -6.18 -1.78
N LYS A 169 10.71 -6.39 -1.01
CA LYS A 169 10.65 -6.84 0.39
C LYS A 169 11.01 -5.71 1.34
N ASN A 170 10.46 -5.76 2.54
CA ASN A 170 10.69 -4.85 3.65
C ASN A 170 12.00 -5.20 4.36
N ASP A 171 13.09 -5.23 3.60
CA ASP A 171 14.44 -5.51 4.09
C ASP A 171 15.01 -4.25 4.78
N ALA A 172 16.11 -4.41 5.52
CA ALA A 172 16.77 -3.28 6.17
C ALA A 172 17.08 -2.14 5.17
N TYR A 173 16.80 -0.90 5.60
CA TYR A 173 16.97 0.35 4.86
C TYR A 173 16.06 0.53 3.64
N THR A 174 15.02 -0.29 3.49
CA THR A 174 13.96 -0.06 2.51
C THR A 174 12.94 0.95 3.03
N LEU A 175 12.32 1.69 2.11
CA LEU A 175 11.20 2.59 2.37
C LEU A 175 9.89 1.99 1.92
N ALA A 176 8.90 2.05 2.80
CA ALA A 176 7.55 1.59 2.52
C ALA A 176 6.48 2.56 3.04
N MET A 177 5.30 2.52 2.43
CA MET A 177 4.18 3.39 2.80
C MET A 177 3.45 2.86 4.02
N ALA A 178 3.21 3.74 5.00
CA ALA A 178 2.32 3.43 6.12
C ALA A 178 0.85 3.56 5.69
N ARG A 179 -0.01 2.74 6.30
CA ARG A 179 -1.44 2.68 5.99
C ARG A 179 -2.25 2.28 7.22
N THR A 180 -3.57 2.40 7.09
CA THR A 180 -4.53 1.85 8.07
C THR A 180 -4.83 0.37 7.78
N SER A 181 -5.86 -0.19 8.42
CA SER A 181 -6.31 -1.56 8.15
C SER A 181 -6.75 -1.79 6.71
N ASP A 182 -7.26 -0.75 6.05
CA ASP A 182 -7.59 -0.79 4.62
C ASP A 182 -6.28 -0.83 3.79
N PRO A 183 -6.10 -1.83 2.92
CA PRO A 183 -4.94 -1.91 2.04
C PRO A 183 -4.66 -0.64 1.25
N ASP A 184 -5.69 0.01 0.70
CA ASP A 184 -5.59 1.16 -0.22
C ASP A 184 -5.76 2.51 0.51
N SER A 185 -5.30 2.59 1.76
CA SER A 185 -5.41 3.80 2.61
C SER A 185 -4.12 4.58 2.80
N ALA A 186 -3.06 4.22 2.06
CA ALA A 186 -1.78 4.92 2.16
C ALA A 186 -1.91 6.34 1.61
N THR A 187 -1.37 7.34 2.33
CA THR A 187 -1.39 8.74 1.90
C THR A 187 0.03 9.33 1.85
N ALA A 188 0.47 10.05 2.89
CA ALA A 188 1.77 10.71 2.95
C ALA A 188 2.78 10.03 3.88
N GLN A 189 2.29 9.24 4.84
CA GLN A 189 3.12 8.62 5.86
C GLN A 189 3.96 7.48 5.29
N PHE A 190 5.24 7.47 5.65
CA PHE A 190 6.19 6.43 5.25
C PHE A 190 6.99 5.94 6.45
N PHE A 191 7.61 4.77 6.30
CA PHE A 191 8.56 4.26 7.26
C PHE A 191 9.81 3.73 6.58
N ILE A 192 10.93 3.82 7.29
CA ILE A 192 12.22 3.23 6.91
C ILE A 192 12.41 1.99 7.79
N ASN A 193 12.57 0.83 7.15
CA ASN A 193 12.91 -0.41 7.84
C ASN A 193 14.34 -0.33 8.38
N VAL A 194 14.57 -0.69 9.64
CA VAL A 194 15.92 -0.73 10.24
C VAL A 194 16.42 -2.16 10.51
N ALA A 195 15.59 -3.14 10.16
CA ALA A 195 15.84 -4.57 10.19
C ALA A 195 15.01 -5.26 9.09
N ASP A 196 15.25 -6.54 8.85
CA ASP A 196 14.50 -7.32 7.87
C ASP A 196 13.13 -7.71 8.45
N ASN A 197 12.08 -7.08 7.94
CA ASN A 197 10.71 -7.20 8.45
C ASN A 197 9.84 -8.06 7.54
N ASP A 198 10.20 -9.34 7.41
CA ASP A 198 9.52 -10.28 6.49
C ASP A 198 8.02 -10.43 6.72
N PHE A 199 7.55 -10.15 7.94
CA PHE A 199 6.13 -10.19 8.27
C PHE A 199 5.31 -9.05 7.66
N LEU A 200 5.95 -7.97 7.21
CA LEU A 200 5.32 -6.85 6.50
C LEU A 200 5.21 -7.10 4.99
N ASN A 201 5.89 -8.13 4.47
CA ASN A 201 5.89 -8.47 3.06
C ASN A 201 4.52 -8.97 2.59
N HIS A 202 4.21 -8.72 1.32
CA HIS A 202 3.01 -9.23 0.67
C HIS A 202 3.01 -10.76 0.67
N LYS A 203 1.94 -11.35 1.21
CA LYS A 203 1.71 -12.81 1.22
C LYS A 203 0.50 -13.22 0.38
N GLY A 204 -0.37 -12.28 0.06
CA GLY A 204 -1.52 -12.50 -0.80
C GLY A 204 -2.54 -11.36 -0.75
N LYS A 205 -3.50 -11.39 -1.67
CA LYS A 205 -4.54 -10.36 -1.83
C LYS A 205 -5.68 -10.50 -0.82
N THR A 206 -5.33 -10.58 0.46
CA THR A 206 -6.26 -10.64 1.60
C THR A 206 -6.02 -9.44 2.52
N PRO A 207 -7.01 -9.01 3.32
CA PRO A 207 -6.84 -7.87 4.23
C PRO A 207 -5.64 -8.01 5.18
N GLN A 208 -5.35 -9.24 5.63
CA GLN A 208 -4.23 -9.56 6.52
C GLN A 208 -2.92 -9.82 5.77
N GLY A 209 -2.98 -10.24 4.51
CA GLY A 209 -1.83 -10.65 3.70
C GLY A 209 -1.32 -9.59 2.73
N TRP A 210 -2.01 -8.45 2.60
CA TRP A 210 -1.67 -7.45 1.59
C TRP A 210 -0.28 -6.86 1.79
N GLY A 211 0.19 -6.77 3.04
CA GLY A 211 1.50 -6.23 3.37
C GLY A 211 1.60 -4.71 3.21
N TYR A 212 2.84 -4.24 3.04
CA TYR A 212 3.19 -2.82 2.90
C TYR A 212 4.02 -2.61 1.63
N ALA A 213 3.65 -1.58 0.85
CA ALA A 213 4.25 -1.30 -0.44
C ALA A 213 5.63 -0.64 -0.25
N VAL A 214 6.68 -1.39 -0.58
CA VAL A 214 8.04 -0.89 -0.66
C VAL A 214 8.20 -0.17 -1.99
N PHE A 215 8.76 1.04 -1.96
CA PHE A 215 8.87 1.91 -3.14
C PHE A 215 10.24 2.57 -3.28
N GLY A 216 11.17 2.33 -2.35
CA GLY A 216 12.52 2.89 -2.42
C GLY A 216 13.47 2.28 -1.39
N LYS A 217 14.71 2.74 -1.39
CA LYS A 217 15.76 2.33 -0.45
C LYS A 217 16.67 3.50 -0.10
N VAL A 218 17.25 3.48 1.10
CA VAL A 218 18.28 4.43 1.52
C VAL A 218 19.60 4.04 0.86
N VAL A 219 20.15 4.96 0.08
CA VAL A 219 21.45 4.82 -0.60
C VAL A 219 22.59 5.49 0.16
N GLU A 220 22.32 6.58 0.89
CA GLU A 220 23.28 7.26 1.77
C GLU A 220 22.60 7.72 3.07
N GLY A 221 23.36 7.86 4.16
CA GLY A 221 22.82 8.27 5.46
C GLY A 221 22.22 7.12 6.28
N LYS A 222 22.68 5.87 6.08
CA LYS A 222 22.25 4.72 6.89
C LYS A 222 22.62 4.90 8.37
N GLU A 223 23.77 5.51 8.62
CA GLU A 223 24.24 5.92 9.94
C GLU A 223 23.30 6.93 10.62
N VAL A 224 22.63 7.80 9.84
CA VAL A 224 21.63 8.74 10.37
C VAL A 224 20.36 7.99 10.75
N VAL A 225 19.92 7.04 9.92
CA VAL A 225 18.79 6.14 10.24
C VAL A 225 19.08 5.36 11.54
N ASP A 226 20.29 4.85 11.69
CA ASP A 226 20.75 4.13 12.88
C ASP A 226 20.87 5.04 14.12
N ALA A 227 21.26 6.30 13.94
CA ALA A 227 21.24 7.28 15.02
C ALA A 227 19.81 7.61 15.46
N ILE A 228 18.86 7.68 14.52
CA ILE A 228 17.44 7.93 14.82
C ILE A 228 16.82 6.74 15.54
N LYS A 229 17.08 5.49 15.12
CA LYS A 229 16.48 4.30 15.78
C LYS A 229 16.93 4.12 17.24
N GLY A 230 18.08 4.70 17.62
CA GLY A 230 18.63 4.65 18.97
C GLY A 230 18.16 5.76 19.92
N VAL A 231 17.30 6.69 19.48
CA VAL A 231 16.84 7.79 20.35
C VAL A 231 15.90 7.29 21.45
N PRO A 232 15.92 7.89 22.65
CA PRO A 232 14.96 7.57 23.69
C PRO A 232 13.55 7.97 23.24
N THR A 233 12.58 7.09 23.52
CA THR A 233 11.17 7.28 23.16
C THR A 233 10.28 7.36 24.40
N MET A 234 9.15 8.03 24.27
CA MET A 234 8.10 8.18 25.29
C MET A 234 6.72 7.94 24.68
N THR A 235 5.71 7.82 25.55
CA THR A 235 4.31 7.86 25.15
C THR A 235 3.78 9.29 25.27
N LYS A 236 3.13 9.79 24.22
CA LYS A 236 2.54 11.14 24.16
C LYS A 236 1.08 11.01 23.73
N GLY A 237 0.15 11.19 24.67
CA GLY A 237 -1.28 10.97 24.42
C GLY A 237 -1.57 9.50 24.07
N PHE A 238 -2.18 9.27 22.90
CA PHE A 238 -2.45 7.93 22.37
C PHE A 238 -1.31 7.36 21.51
N HIS A 239 -0.20 8.10 21.33
CA HIS A 239 0.93 7.68 20.51
C HIS A 239 2.05 7.12 21.38
N GLU A 240 2.45 5.89 21.11
CA GLU A 240 3.59 5.23 21.75
C GLU A 240 4.85 5.34 20.87
N ASN A 241 6.01 5.19 21.50
CA ASN A 241 7.33 5.18 20.83
C ASN A 241 7.65 6.51 20.11
N VAL A 242 7.18 7.63 20.66
CA VAL A 242 7.46 8.98 20.15
C VAL A 242 8.84 9.42 20.65
N PRO A 243 9.76 9.89 19.80
CA PRO A 243 11.05 10.41 20.26
C PRO A 243 10.89 11.51 21.32
N VAL A 244 11.62 11.39 22.44
CA VAL A 244 11.60 12.41 23.52
C VAL A 244 12.06 13.76 22.97
N MET A 245 13.10 13.74 22.15
CA MET A 245 13.50 14.88 21.33
C MET A 245 12.97 14.66 19.91
N PRO A 246 12.06 15.52 19.40
CA PRO A 246 11.50 15.37 18.07
C PRO A 246 12.60 15.35 17.01
N VAL A 247 12.64 14.29 16.20
CA VAL A 247 13.51 14.21 15.02
C VAL A 247 12.74 14.82 13.86
N LYS A 248 13.12 16.05 13.49
CA LYS A 248 12.45 16.83 12.44
C LYS A 248 13.06 16.53 11.07
N ILE A 249 12.21 16.47 10.05
CA ILE A 249 12.56 16.61 8.65
C ILE A 249 12.58 18.11 8.38
N VAL A 250 13.79 18.66 8.28
CA VAL A 250 14.01 20.09 8.01
C VAL A 250 13.58 20.41 6.59
N LYS A 251 13.95 19.55 5.64
CA LYS A 251 13.63 19.72 4.23
C LYS A 251 13.64 18.40 3.48
N ALA A 252 12.71 18.21 2.55
CA ALA A 252 12.78 17.14 1.56
C ALA A 252 12.99 17.73 0.16
N VAL A 253 14.02 17.28 -0.56
CA VAL A 253 14.30 17.76 -1.93
C VAL A 253 14.54 16.60 -2.88
N VAL A 254 14.02 16.73 -4.10
CA VAL A 254 14.40 15.84 -5.21
C VAL A 254 15.80 16.26 -5.68
N VAL A 255 16.70 15.29 -5.84
CA VAL A 255 18.05 15.47 -6.34
C VAL A 255 18.15 14.76 -7.68
N GLU A 256 18.56 15.49 -8.72
CA GLU A 256 18.88 14.90 -10.02
C GLU A 256 20.29 14.30 -9.95
N GLN A 257 20.45 13.07 -10.45
CA GLN A 257 21.75 12.39 -10.56
C GLN A 257 22.41 12.68 -11.91
#